data_AF-A0A2T0KSU2-F1
#
_entry.id   AF-A0A2T0KSU2-F1
#
_cell.length_a   1.000
_cell.length_b   1.000
_cell.length_c   1.000
_cell.angle_alpha   90.00
_cell.angle_beta   90.00
_cell.angle_gamma   90.00
#
_symmetry.space_group_name_H-M   'P 1'
#
loop_
_entity.id
_entity.type
_entity.pdbx_description
1 polymer ?
#
loop_
_entity_poly.entity_id
_entity_poly.type
_entity_poly.pdbx_seq_one_letter_code
_entity_poly.pdbx_strand_id
1 'polypeptide(L)'
;MGPSGEAKSTVRAPSAPNPATKRNTSDPGDATERNFRYQHAYGVMLMVAARLGTRPYTALWCEHHEDFLAEDNQGVFDAYQIKTSRPERGAWNLADSELTRSIGRFVDLIAEFGDRIGHVYFVSNTEFDEPTPASTDQKRRGRSPRLFLEHIHQCPSRAEISSPFDDAFDELLATCGCEVDELLLTLHRMDLILGPSRGEFDAALSHEHIARLPICRELIAEQLDTFRDSLVALVHRAASLQVSDPIRHLRALIDPVDPDPVLLAKRIDIAQSLLAIPSSAGKPSFRFPGKPTIDLNAGLKTSVLEQKLVAAGLSEDVDYMLARARAAEYNLLEEATRYPERFPERLQQIEQRVHGELSEANLRARQRGIPYGPSMLIDVQDRLRDLASQHAGEVCNQSYECLVGVAGLLTGECRTWWGPRFPVSSDAP
;
A
#
# COMPACT_ATOMS: atom_id res chain seq x y z
N MET A 1 -61.90 14.57 51.37
CA MET A 1 -61.33 15.56 50.43
C MET A 1 -59.83 15.39 50.40
N GLY A 2 -59.23 15.35 49.20
CA GLY A 2 -57.78 15.24 48.96
C GLY A 2 -57.45 14.09 48.01
N PRO A 3 -57.23 14.35 46.71
CA PRO A 3 -57.13 13.31 45.69
C PRO A 3 -55.73 12.72 45.56
N SER A 4 -55.73 11.46 45.10
CA SER A 4 -54.62 10.70 44.54
C SER A 4 -53.86 11.48 43.45
N GLY A 5 -52.53 11.53 43.56
CA GLY A 5 -51.62 12.02 42.53
C GLY A 5 -50.81 10.85 41.96
N GLU A 6 -51.27 10.29 40.83
CA GLU A 6 -50.48 9.39 39.99
C GLU A 6 -49.42 10.19 39.21
N ALA A 7 -48.15 9.86 39.46
CA ALA A 7 -47.04 10.37 38.66
C ALA A 7 -46.99 9.63 37.31
N LYS A 8 -47.29 10.34 36.22
CA LYS A 8 -47.12 9.84 34.85
C LYS A 8 -45.64 9.70 34.51
N SER A 9 -45.19 8.45 34.38
CA SER A 9 -43.90 8.09 33.79
C SER A 9 -43.91 8.43 32.29
N THR A 10 -43.15 9.44 31.90
CA THR A 10 -42.91 9.78 30.49
C THR A 10 -41.85 8.84 29.92
N VAL A 11 -42.31 7.79 29.24
CA VAL A 11 -41.44 6.92 28.42
C VAL A 11 -40.88 7.77 27.26
N ARG A 12 -39.56 7.98 27.27
CA ARG A 12 -38.84 8.65 26.16
C ARG A 12 -39.01 7.80 24.90
N ALA A 13 -39.46 8.42 23.81
CA ALA A 13 -39.52 7.78 22.50
C ALA A 13 -38.13 7.24 22.10
N PRO A 14 -38.06 6.10 21.39
CA PRO A 14 -36.79 5.53 20.96
C PRO A 14 -36.04 6.55 20.11
N SER A 15 -34.77 6.81 20.47
CA SER A 15 -33.89 7.70 19.74
C SER A 15 -33.75 7.21 18.30
N ALA A 16 -33.83 8.12 17.33
CA ALA A 16 -33.61 7.79 15.92
C ALA A 16 -32.29 7.01 15.75
N PRO A 17 -32.27 5.96 14.90
CA PRO A 17 -31.08 5.13 14.72
C PRO A 17 -29.90 5.97 14.22
N ASN A 18 -28.74 5.79 14.86
CA ASN A 18 -27.51 6.46 14.47
C ASN A 18 -26.98 5.86 13.15
N PRO A 19 -26.74 6.66 12.11
CA PRO A 19 -26.16 6.15 10.86
C PRO A 19 -24.78 5.49 11.05
N ALA A 20 -24.02 5.82 12.10
CA ALA A 20 -22.76 5.18 12.43
C ALA A 20 -22.90 3.71 12.91
N THR A 21 -24.10 3.28 13.30
CA THR A 21 -24.36 1.92 13.82
C THR A 21 -25.20 1.06 12.89
N LYS A 22 -25.59 1.58 11.72
CA LYS A 22 -26.42 0.86 10.75
C LYS A 22 -25.76 0.88 9.38
N ARG A 23 -25.19 -0.26 8.97
CA ARG A 23 -24.63 -0.43 7.63
C ARG A 23 -25.74 -0.32 6.59
N ASN A 24 -25.53 0.51 5.57
CA ASN A 24 -26.36 0.49 4.38
C ASN A 24 -25.92 -0.68 3.50
N THR A 25 -26.78 -1.69 3.32
CA THR A 25 -26.51 -2.87 2.49
C THR A 25 -27.03 -2.73 1.05
N SER A 26 -27.67 -1.60 0.73
CA SER A 26 -28.26 -1.33 -0.59
C SER A 26 -27.42 -0.42 -1.47
N ASP A 27 -26.44 0.27 -0.90
CA ASP A 27 -25.49 1.09 -1.66
C ASP A 27 -24.35 0.19 -2.19
N PRO A 28 -24.20 0.05 -3.52
CA PRO A 28 -23.18 -0.81 -4.10
C PRO A 28 -21.78 -0.16 -4.13
N GLY A 29 -21.62 1.10 -3.71
CA GLY A 29 -20.38 1.86 -3.86
C GLY A 29 -19.15 1.14 -3.29
N ASP A 30 -19.24 0.60 -2.07
CA ASP A 30 -18.14 -0.15 -1.43
C ASP A 30 -17.75 -1.42 -2.22
N ALA A 31 -18.74 -2.10 -2.80
CA ALA A 31 -18.55 -3.29 -3.60
C ALA A 31 -17.91 -2.97 -4.96
N THR A 32 -18.31 -1.87 -5.60
CA THR A 32 -17.77 -1.41 -6.88
C THR A 32 -16.31 -1.01 -6.74
N GLU A 33 -15.97 -0.17 -5.75
CA GLU A 33 -14.59 0.23 -5.47
C GLU A 33 -13.69 -0.96 -5.18
N ARG A 34 -14.22 -1.96 -4.45
CA ARG A 34 -13.49 -3.21 -4.19
C ARG A 34 -13.24 -4.03 -5.45
N ASN A 35 -14.13 -3.99 -6.45
CA ASN A 35 -13.92 -4.68 -7.73
C ASN A 35 -12.79 -4.01 -8.51
N PHE A 36 -12.76 -2.69 -8.60
CA PHE A 36 -11.65 -1.96 -9.22
C PHE A 36 -10.33 -2.20 -8.48
N ARG A 37 -10.34 -2.20 -7.14
CA ARG A 37 -9.15 -2.55 -6.36
C ARG A 37 -8.65 -3.96 -6.67
N TYR A 38 -9.54 -4.94 -6.83
CA TYR A 38 -9.18 -6.31 -7.22
C TYR A 38 -8.50 -6.33 -8.59
N GLN A 39 -9.07 -5.65 -9.57
CA GLN A 39 -8.49 -5.53 -10.91
C GLN A 39 -7.09 -4.90 -10.85
N HIS A 40 -6.93 -3.76 -10.16
CA HIS A 40 -5.62 -3.11 -9.99
C HIS A 40 -4.60 -4.02 -9.28
N ALA A 41 -5.02 -4.74 -8.24
CA ALA A 41 -4.18 -5.71 -7.54
C ALA A 41 -3.72 -6.85 -8.48
N TYR A 42 -4.60 -7.33 -9.36
CA TYR A 42 -4.23 -8.32 -10.36
C TYR A 42 -3.20 -7.79 -11.37
N GLY A 43 -3.33 -6.52 -11.78
CA GLY A 43 -2.30 -5.84 -12.57
C GLY A 43 -0.91 -5.87 -11.90
N VAL A 44 -0.85 -5.65 -10.59
CA VAL A 44 0.41 -5.78 -9.82
C VAL A 44 0.92 -7.23 -9.82
N MET A 45 0.05 -8.24 -9.75
CA MET A 45 0.46 -9.65 -9.83
C MET A 45 1.12 -9.96 -11.18
N LEU A 46 0.60 -9.41 -12.28
CA LEU A 46 1.22 -9.54 -13.62
C LEU A 46 2.62 -8.89 -13.66
N MET A 47 2.76 -7.70 -13.08
CA MET A 47 4.05 -7.02 -12.97
C MET A 47 5.07 -7.85 -12.16
N VAL A 48 4.65 -8.42 -11.03
CA VAL A 48 5.49 -9.29 -10.19
C VAL A 48 5.89 -10.55 -10.96
N ALA A 49 4.95 -11.20 -11.63
CA ALA A 49 5.21 -12.39 -12.45
C ALA A 49 6.25 -12.11 -13.55
N ALA A 50 6.13 -10.97 -14.21
CA ALA A 50 7.11 -10.52 -15.20
C ALA A 50 8.49 -10.29 -14.57
N ARG A 51 8.56 -9.63 -13.41
CA ARG A 51 9.83 -9.37 -12.72
C ARG A 51 10.53 -10.62 -12.21
N LEU A 52 9.76 -11.64 -11.83
CA LEU A 52 10.26 -12.95 -11.44
C LEU A 52 10.66 -13.82 -12.65
N GLY A 53 10.45 -13.34 -13.88
CA GLY A 53 10.75 -14.06 -15.10
C GLY A 53 9.79 -15.22 -15.40
N THR A 54 8.64 -15.30 -14.71
CA THR A 54 7.62 -16.32 -14.98
C THR A 54 6.73 -15.93 -16.16
N ARG A 55 6.77 -14.66 -16.58
CA ARG A 55 6.13 -14.15 -17.79
C ARG A 55 7.08 -13.19 -18.52
N PRO A 56 7.05 -13.10 -19.86
CA PRO A 56 8.03 -12.33 -20.64
C PRO A 56 7.68 -10.84 -20.80
N TYR A 57 6.83 -10.28 -19.93
CA TYR A 57 6.29 -8.93 -20.12
C TYR A 57 7.30 -7.83 -19.77
N THR A 58 7.31 -6.78 -20.58
CA THR A 58 8.12 -5.57 -20.40
C THR A 58 7.26 -4.38 -19.98
N ALA A 59 6.01 -4.33 -20.43
CA ALA A 59 5.07 -3.27 -20.07
C ALA A 59 3.66 -3.81 -19.81
N LEU A 60 2.92 -3.07 -18.99
CA LEU A 60 1.50 -3.31 -18.72
C LEU A 60 0.71 -2.07 -19.16
N TRP A 61 -0.29 -2.28 -20.00
CA TRP A 61 -1.20 -1.24 -20.46
C TRP A 61 -2.54 -1.39 -19.74
N CYS A 62 -3.00 -0.34 -19.09
CA CYS A 62 -4.20 -0.37 -18.26
C CYS A 62 -5.39 0.30 -18.97
N GLU A 63 -6.55 -0.35 -18.93
CA GLU A 63 -7.79 0.16 -19.55
C GLU A 63 -7.59 0.55 -21.02
N HIS A 64 -6.85 -0.28 -21.77
CA HIS A 64 -6.50 -0.05 -23.17
C HIS A 64 -6.92 -1.26 -23.99
N HIS A 65 -8.06 -1.15 -24.67
CA HIS A 65 -8.79 -2.23 -25.34
C HIS A 65 -9.34 -3.31 -24.39
N GLU A 66 -8.57 -3.78 -23.41
CA GLU A 66 -8.99 -4.68 -22.33
C GLU A 66 -8.60 -4.13 -20.95
N ASP A 67 -9.03 -4.81 -19.87
CA ASP A 67 -8.68 -4.41 -18.49
C ASP A 67 -7.15 -4.27 -18.36
N PHE A 68 -6.40 -5.25 -18.91
CA PHE A 68 -4.96 -5.13 -19.15
C PHE A 68 -4.51 -5.71 -20.50
N LEU A 69 -3.53 -5.08 -21.12
CA LEU A 69 -2.67 -5.71 -22.14
C LEU A 69 -1.23 -5.79 -21.60
N ALA A 70 -0.63 -6.97 -21.61
CA ALA A 70 0.75 -7.19 -21.19
C ALA A 70 1.65 -7.36 -22.42
N GLU A 71 2.51 -6.38 -22.66
CA GLU A 71 3.41 -6.32 -23.81
C GLU A 71 4.71 -7.06 -23.50
N ASP A 72 5.16 -7.96 -24.38
CA ASP A 72 6.45 -8.64 -24.27
C ASP A 72 7.61 -7.82 -24.90
N ASN A 73 8.78 -8.43 -25.10
CA ASN A 73 9.92 -7.75 -25.73
C ASN A 73 9.90 -7.79 -27.27
N GLN A 74 8.94 -8.50 -27.86
CA GLN A 74 8.73 -8.60 -29.31
C GLN A 74 7.56 -7.71 -29.78
N GLY A 75 6.84 -7.08 -28.85
CA GLY A 75 5.68 -6.24 -29.15
C GLY A 75 4.40 -7.06 -29.40
N VAL A 76 4.35 -8.28 -28.87
CA VAL A 76 3.15 -9.12 -28.77
C VAL A 76 2.49 -8.86 -27.41
N PHE A 77 1.16 -8.87 -27.39
CA PHE A 77 0.34 -8.52 -26.24
C PHE A 77 -0.51 -9.71 -25.80
N ASP A 78 -0.43 -10.04 -24.52
CA ASP A 78 -1.41 -10.90 -23.88
C ASP A 78 -2.51 -10.06 -23.25
N ALA A 79 -3.76 -10.36 -23.55
CA ALA A 79 -4.92 -9.61 -23.06
C ALA A 79 -5.53 -10.27 -21.84
N TYR A 80 -5.91 -9.48 -20.84
CA TYR A 80 -6.52 -9.95 -19.61
C TYR A 80 -7.83 -9.22 -19.36
N GLN A 81 -8.89 -10.01 -19.17
CA GLN A 81 -10.18 -9.54 -18.73
C GLN A 81 -10.44 -10.03 -17.31
N ILE A 82 -10.55 -9.11 -16.35
CA ILE A 82 -10.69 -9.41 -14.94
C ILE A 82 -12.17 -9.26 -14.55
N LYS A 83 -12.74 -10.30 -13.93
CA LYS A 83 -14.12 -10.28 -13.46
C LYS A 83 -14.20 -10.76 -12.04
N THR A 84 -14.95 -10.02 -11.23
CA THR A 84 -15.23 -10.44 -9.86
C THR A 84 -16.65 -10.96 -9.74
N SER A 85 -16.83 -12.13 -9.14
CA SER A 85 -18.15 -12.67 -8.80
C SER A 85 -18.25 -12.95 -7.32
N ARG A 86 -19.48 -12.95 -6.80
CA ARG A 86 -19.74 -13.34 -5.42
C ARG A 86 -19.98 -14.85 -5.36
N PRO A 87 -19.55 -15.56 -4.30
CA PRO A 87 -19.70 -17.01 -4.20
C PRO A 87 -21.13 -17.51 -4.39
N GLU A 88 -22.14 -16.70 -4.03
CA GLU A 88 -23.56 -17.06 -4.14
C GLU A 88 -24.05 -17.16 -5.59
N ARG A 89 -23.32 -16.59 -6.56
CA ARG A 89 -23.64 -16.74 -7.99
C ARG A 89 -23.16 -18.07 -8.58
N GLY A 90 -22.40 -18.86 -7.81
CA GLY A 90 -21.84 -20.13 -8.26
C GLY A 90 -20.65 -19.96 -9.21
N ALA A 91 -20.18 -21.09 -9.72
CA ALA A 91 -19.06 -21.17 -10.63
C ALA A 91 -19.44 -20.70 -12.04
N TRP A 92 -18.49 -20.11 -12.76
CA TRP A 92 -18.67 -19.63 -14.13
C TRP A 92 -18.97 -20.76 -15.10
N ASN A 93 -19.94 -20.54 -15.98
CA ASN A 93 -20.29 -21.44 -17.07
C ASN A 93 -20.62 -20.66 -18.36
N LEU A 94 -20.69 -21.35 -19.50
CA LEU A 94 -20.92 -20.71 -20.80
C LEU A 94 -22.32 -20.09 -20.98
N ALA A 95 -23.25 -20.27 -20.04
CA ALA A 95 -24.51 -19.52 -20.03
C ALA A 95 -24.37 -18.13 -19.37
N ASP A 96 -23.23 -17.84 -18.72
CA ASP A 96 -23.01 -16.56 -18.06
C ASP A 96 -22.65 -15.47 -19.06
N SER A 97 -23.54 -14.47 -19.17
CA SER A 97 -23.39 -13.38 -20.16
C SER A 97 -22.12 -12.53 -20.00
N GLU A 98 -21.53 -12.45 -18.81
CA GLU A 98 -20.26 -11.71 -18.60
C GLU A 98 -19.07 -12.47 -19.19
N LEU A 99 -19.09 -13.81 -19.14
CA LEU A 99 -18.07 -14.66 -19.76
C LEU A 99 -18.21 -14.60 -21.29
N THR A 100 -19.39 -14.85 -21.83
CA THR A 100 -19.59 -14.85 -23.29
C THR A 100 -19.36 -13.48 -23.94
N ARG A 101 -19.72 -12.39 -23.25
CA ARG A 101 -19.38 -11.03 -23.69
C ARG A 101 -17.87 -10.77 -23.69
N SER A 102 -17.13 -11.33 -22.73
CA SER A 102 -15.67 -11.22 -22.70
C SER A 102 -15.04 -11.98 -23.87
N ILE A 103 -15.57 -13.16 -24.21
CA ILE A 103 -15.15 -13.90 -25.40
C ILE A 103 -15.39 -13.09 -26.68
N GLY A 104 -16.58 -12.48 -26.83
CA GLY A 104 -16.87 -11.59 -27.96
C GLY A 104 -15.85 -10.45 -28.09
N ARG A 105 -15.48 -9.81 -26.99
CA ARG A 105 -14.44 -8.77 -27.00
C ARG A 105 -13.06 -9.30 -27.42
N PHE A 106 -12.71 -10.52 -27.02
CA PHE A 106 -11.48 -11.14 -27.48
C PHE A 106 -11.48 -11.45 -28.97
N VAL A 107 -12.64 -11.84 -29.53
CA VAL A 107 -12.81 -12.00 -30.98
C VAL A 107 -12.55 -10.67 -31.68
N ASP A 108 -13.19 -9.60 -31.23
CA ASP A 108 -13.00 -8.25 -31.81
C ASP A 108 -11.52 -7.82 -31.72
N LEU A 109 -10.88 -8.06 -30.58
CA LEU A 109 -9.48 -7.70 -30.34
C LEU A 109 -8.51 -8.45 -31.29
N ILE A 110 -8.71 -9.75 -31.47
CA ILE A 110 -7.87 -10.56 -32.36
C ILE A 110 -8.16 -10.22 -33.82
N ALA A 111 -9.41 -9.96 -34.19
CA ALA A 111 -9.76 -9.53 -35.54
C ALA A 111 -9.12 -8.17 -35.89
N GLU A 112 -9.07 -7.23 -34.93
CA GLU A 112 -8.47 -5.91 -35.13
C GLU A 112 -6.93 -5.95 -35.19
N PHE A 113 -6.28 -6.70 -34.30
CA PHE A 113 -4.82 -6.63 -34.10
C PHE A 113 -4.04 -7.87 -34.55
N GLY A 114 -4.72 -8.96 -34.93
CA GLY A 114 -4.13 -10.18 -35.47
C GLY A 114 -3.09 -10.82 -34.56
N ASP A 115 -1.94 -11.17 -35.12
CA ASP A 115 -0.85 -11.84 -34.40
C ASP A 115 -0.10 -10.94 -33.40
N ARG A 116 -0.49 -9.67 -33.29
CA ARG A 116 -0.04 -8.83 -32.17
C ARG A 116 -0.70 -9.23 -30.86
N ILE A 117 -1.80 -9.98 -30.89
CA ILE A 117 -2.44 -10.56 -29.71
C ILE A 117 -2.02 -12.02 -29.59
N GLY A 118 -1.24 -12.34 -28.56
CA GLY A 118 -0.77 -13.68 -28.27
C GLY A 118 -1.87 -14.54 -27.66
N HIS A 119 -2.04 -14.43 -26.34
CA HIS A 119 -3.09 -15.10 -25.59
C HIS A 119 -4.13 -14.12 -25.04
N VAL A 120 -5.33 -14.64 -24.78
CA VAL A 120 -6.41 -13.91 -24.13
C VAL A 120 -6.86 -14.65 -22.88
N TYR A 121 -6.98 -13.95 -21.76
CA TYR A 121 -7.18 -14.57 -20.45
C TYR A 121 -8.44 -14.03 -19.78
N PHE A 122 -9.37 -14.93 -19.45
CA PHE A 122 -10.46 -14.59 -18.54
C PHE A 122 -10.06 -14.94 -17.11
N VAL A 123 -9.99 -13.93 -16.25
CA VAL A 123 -9.54 -14.05 -14.87
C VAL A 123 -10.69 -13.81 -13.92
N SER A 124 -10.83 -14.64 -12.90
CA SER A 124 -11.87 -14.45 -11.89
C SER A 124 -11.47 -14.92 -10.49
N ASN A 125 -12.03 -14.27 -9.46
CA ASN A 125 -11.92 -14.71 -8.04
C ASN A 125 -12.82 -15.91 -7.69
N THR A 126 -13.56 -16.42 -8.66
CA THR A 126 -14.56 -17.47 -8.56
C THR A 126 -14.24 -18.56 -9.56
N GLU A 127 -14.43 -19.81 -9.14
CA GLU A 127 -14.17 -21.02 -9.91
C GLU A 127 -15.00 -21.11 -11.20
N PHE A 128 -14.59 -22.03 -12.08
CA PHE A 128 -15.31 -22.39 -13.31
C PHE A 128 -16.00 -23.73 -13.08
N ASP A 129 -17.22 -23.90 -13.59
CA ASP A 129 -17.96 -25.14 -13.40
C ASP A 129 -17.16 -26.32 -13.95
N GLU A 130 -16.89 -27.30 -13.10
CA GLU A 130 -16.09 -28.48 -13.43
C GLU A 130 -16.86 -29.74 -13.00
N PRO A 131 -17.78 -30.23 -13.87
CA PRO A 131 -18.53 -31.44 -13.60
C PRO A 131 -17.58 -32.63 -13.45
N THR A 132 -17.84 -33.50 -12.48
CA THR A 132 -17.01 -34.68 -12.29
C THR A 132 -17.05 -35.59 -13.53
N PRO A 133 -15.99 -36.39 -13.81
CA PRO A 133 -15.98 -37.30 -14.96
C PRO A 133 -17.15 -38.29 -14.98
N ALA A 134 -17.71 -38.60 -13.80
CA ALA A 134 -18.88 -39.46 -13.62
C ALA A 134 -20.23 -38.78 -13.92
N SER A 135 -20.26 -37.45 -14.13
CA SER A 135 -21.48 -36.72 -14.47
C SER A 135 -22.03 -37.18 -15.80
N THR A 136 -23.31 -37.57 -15.81
CA THR A 136 -24.09 -37.93 -17.01
C THR A 136 -24.87 -36.75 -17.58
N ASP A 137 -24.84 -35.58 -16.93
CA ASP A 137 -25.48 -34.36 -17.42
C ASP A 137 -24.68 -33.75 -18.56
N GLN A 138 -25.02 -34.16 -19.78
CA GLN A 138 -24.34 -33.71 -21.00
C GLN A 138 -24.46 -32.20 -21.19
N LYS A 139 -25.60 -31.59 -20.84
CA LYS A 139 -25.81 -30.14 -21.02
C LYS A 139 -24.91 -29.34 -20.08
N ARG A 140 -24.78 -29.76 -18.82
CA ARG A 140 -23.85 -29.13 -17.87
C ARG A 140 -22.40 -29.31 -18.31
N ARG A 141 -22.02 -30.51 -18.81
CA ARG A 141 -20.69 -30.76 -19.36
C ARG A 141 -20.35 -29.87 -20.55
N GLY A 142 -21.27 -29.74 -21.51
CA GLY A 142 -21.11 -28.87 -22.68
C GLY A 142 -20.92 -27.39 -22.31
N ARG A 143 -21.50 -26.96 -21.18
CA ARG A 143 -21.42 -25.58 -20.68
C ARG A 143 -20.27 -25.33 -19.70
N SER A 144 -19.52 -26.36 -19.32
CA SER A 144 -18.32 -26.21 -18.48
C SER A 144 -17.23 -25.52 -19.31
N PRO A 145 -16.76 -24.31 -18.93
CA PRO A 145 -15.80 -23.56 -19.73
C PRO A 145 -14.47 -24.29 -19.88
N ARG A 146 -14.03 -25.01 -18.84
CA ARG A 146 -12.79 -25.78 -18.85
C ARG A 146 -12.86 -26.96 -19.81
N LEU A 147 -13.88 -27.81 -19.64
CA LEU A 147 -14.07 -28.99 -20.51
C LEU A 147 -14.28 -28.57 -21.96
N PHE A 148 -15.01 -27.46 -22.17
CA PHE A 148 -15.21 -26.89 -23.50
C PHE A 148 -13.88 -26.47 -24.13
N LEU A 149 -13.08 -25.62 -23.47
CA LEU A 149 -11.79 -25.18 -24.03
C LEU A 149 -10.81 -26.34 -24.25
N GLU A 150 -10.74 -27.30 -23.31
CA GLU A 150 -9.92 -28.51 -23.45
C GLU A 150 -10.29 -29.31 -24.71
N HIS A 151 -11.59 -29.42 -25.02
CA HIS A 151 -12.08 -30.06 -26.24
C HIS A 151 -11.76 -29.23 -27.49
N ILE A 152 -12.00 -27.92 -27.44
CA ILE A 152 -11.73 -27.02 -28.57
C ILE A 152 -10.25 -27.01 -28.94
N HIS A 153 -9.33 -27.01 -27.97
CA HIS A 153 -7.89 -27.06 -28.23
C HIS A 153 -7.43 -28.31 -28.99
N GLN A 154 -8.23 -29.37 -29.01
CA GLN A 154 -7.97 -30.59 -29.77
C GLN A 154 -8.65 -30.61 -31.15
N CYS A 155 -9.52 -29.65 -31.43
CA CYS A 155 -10.30 -29.57 -32.67
C CYS A 155 -9.75 -28.48 -33.59
N PRO A 156 -9.10 -28.81 -34.72
CA PRO A 156 -8.60 -27.81 -35.66
C PRO A 156 -9.70 -27.18 -36.53
N SER A 157 -10.93 -27.71 -36.49
CA SER A 157 -12.06 -27.20 -37.27
C SER A 157 -13.40 -27.41 -36.57
N ARG A 158 -14.42 -26.61 -36.95
CA ARG A 158 -15.81 -26.75 -36.43
C ARG A 158 -16.39 -28.16 -36.63
N ALA A 159 -16.00 -28.87 -37.68
CA ALA A 159 -16.52 -30.20 -37.99
C ALA A 159 -16.08 -31.28 -36.98
N GLU A 160 -14.99 -31.03 -36.24
CA GLU A 160 -14.43 -31.96 -35.25
C GLU A 160 -14.95 -31.68 -33.84
N ILE A 161 -15.66 -30.57 -33.64
CA ILE A 161 -16.34 -30.25 -32.40
C ILE A 161 -17.56 -31.17 -32.27
N SER A 162 -17.52 -32.04 -31.26
CA SER A 162 -18.53 -33.06 -31.03
C SER A 162 -19.33 -32.80 -29.76
N SER A 163 -20.48 -33.46 -29.66
CA SER A 163 -21.32 -33.43 -28.47
C SER A 163 -20.54 -33.83 -27.22
N PRO A 164 -20.71 -33.14 -26.08
CA PRO A 164 -21.75 -32.14 -25.81
C PRO A 164 -21.38 -30.67 -26.11
N PHE A 165 -20.27 -30.41 -26.79
CA PHE A 165 -19.71 -29.06 -26.94
C PHE A 165 -20.16 -28.32 -28.20
N ASP A 166 -20.71 -29.03 -29.18
CA ASP A 166 -21.22 -28.49 -30.44
C ASP A 166 -22.34 -27.45 -30.23
N ASP A 167 -23.34 -27.79 -29.41
CA ASP A 167 -24.44 -26.87 -29.08
C ASP A 167 -23.91 -25.60 -28.39
N ALA A 168 -22.96 -25.74 -27.46
CA ALA A 168 -22.39 -24.61 -26.74
C ALA A 168 -21.55 -23.71 -27.65
N PHE A 169 -20.83 -24.30 -28.62
CA PHE A 169 -20.11 -23.55 -29.64
C PHE A 169 -21.05 -22.75 -30.52
N ASP A 170 -22.16 -23.35 -30.98
CA ASP A 170 -23.13 -22.66 -31.83
C ASP A 170 -23.88 -21.55 -31.08
N GLU A 171 -24.23 -21.78 -29.80
CA GLU A 171 -24.79 -20.75 -28.92
C GLU A 171 -23.81 -19.56 -28.76
N LEU A 172 -22.52 -19.84 -28.58
CA LEU A 172 -21.48 -18.83 -28.43
C LEU A 172 -21.23 -18.06 -29.74
N LEU A 173 -21.16 -18.77 -30.87
CA LEU A 173 -21.03 -18.18 -32.21
C LEU A 173 -22.18 -17.20 -32.50
N ALA A 174 -23.42 -17.62 -32.22
CA ALA A 174 -24.59 -16.76 -32.35
C ALA A 174 -24.57 -15.56 -31.40
N THR A 175 -24.03 -15.73 -30.19
CA THR A 175 -23.92 -14.66 -29.18
C THR A 175 -22.86 -13.63 -29.55
N CYS A 176 -21.71 -14.08 -30.06
CA CYS A 176 -20.62 -13.21 -30.51
C CYS A 176 -20.93 -12.55 -31.86
N GLY A 177 -21.71 -13.20 -32.73
CA GLY A 177 -22.06 -12.68 -34.04
C GLY A 177 -20.87 -12.60 -35.00
N CYS A 178 -19.90 -13.50 -34.86
CA CYS A 178 -18.65 -13.54 -35.63
C CYS A 178 -18.60 -14.77 -36.56
N GLU A 179 -17.54 -14.85 -37.36
CA GLU A 179 -17.30 -16.01 -38.22
C GLU A 179 -16.73 -17.20 -37.44
N VAL A 180 -16.98 -18.40 -37.95
CA VAL A 180 -16.57 -19.66 -37.30
C VAL A 180 -15.07 -19.71 -37.02
N ASP A 181 -14.26 -19.33 -38.00
CA ASP A 181 -12.80 -19.37 -37.91
C ASP A 181 -12.25 -18.33 -36.92
N GLU A 182 -12.91 -17.17 -36.80
CA GLU A 182 -12.54 -16.12 -35.84
C GLU A 182 -12.79 -16.56 -34.40
N LEU A 183 -13.95 -17.17 -34.14
CA LEU A 183 -14.26 -17.73 -32.83
C LEU A 183 -13.30 -18.88 -32.47
N LEU A 184 -13.05 -19.79 -33.41
CA LEU A 184 -12.17 -20.93 -33.18
C LEU A 184 -10.73 -20.47 -32.88
N LEU A 185 -10.20 -19.52 -33.67
CA LEU A 185 -8.89 -18.91 -33.43
C LEU A 185 -8.81 -18.26 -32.04
N THR A 186 -9.85 -17.53 -31.65
CA THR A 186 -9.92 -16.88 -30.34
C THR A 186 -9.92 -17.90 -29.21
N LEU A 187 -10.74 -18.95 -29.30
CA LEU A 187 -10.81 -20.02 -28.29
C LEU A 187 -9.50 -20.82 -28.19
N HIS A 188 -8.77 -21.00 -29.29
CA HIS A 188 -7.42 -21.59 -29.26
C HIS A 188 -6.38 -20.73 -28.54
N ARG A 189 -6.57 -19.40 -28.51
CA ARG A 189 -5.69 -18.46 -27.79
C ARG A 189 -6.18 -18.16 -26.38
N MET A 190 -7.37 -18.65 -26.02
CA MET A 190 -8.03 -18.34 -24.76
C MET A 190 -7.68 -19.32 -23.65
N ASP A 191 -7.47 -18.78 -22.45
CA ASP A 191 -7.29 -19.52 -21.21
C ASP A 191 -8.09 -18.92 -20.04
N LEU A 192 -8.33 -19.75 -19.02
CA LEU A 192 -9.08 -19.39 -17.81
C LEU A 192 -8.15 -19.37 -16.61
N ILE A 193 -8.22 -18.31 -15.79
CA ILE A 193 -7.38 -18.18 -14.59
C ILE A 193 -8.26 -17.95 -13.36
N LEU A 194 -8.12 -18.83 -12.37
CA LEU A 194 -8.61 -18.60 -11.02
C LEU A 194 -7.62 -17.69 -10.29
N GLY A 195 -8.03 -16.44 -10.06
CA GLY A 195 -7.32 -15.49 -9.23
C GLY A 195 -7.58 -15.71 -7.74
N PRO A 196 -6.92 -14.92 -6.87
CA PRO A 196 -7.11 -15.04 -5.43
C PRO A 196 -8.54 -14.67 -5.02
N SER A 197 -8.92 -15.09 -3.81
CA SER A 197 -10.23 -14.81 -3.25
C SER A 197 -10.45 -13.29 -3.10
N ARG A 198 -11.69 -12.84 -3.30
CA ARG A 198 -12.06 -11.43 -3.10
C ARG A 198 -11.86 -10.96 -1.64
N GLY A 199 -11.82 -11.89 -0.69
CA GLY A 199 -11.60 -11.61 0.73
C GLY A 199 -10.14 -11.32 1.06
N GLU A 200 -9.21 -12.00 0.38
CA GLU A 200 -7.82 -12.12 0.82
C GLU A 200 -6.80 -11.63 -0.23
N PHE A 201 -7.24 -11.16 -1.40
CA PHE A 201 -6.34 -10.75 -2.49
C PHE A 201 -5.27 -9.75 -2.06
N ASP A 202 -5.55 -8.83 -1.13
CA ASP A 202 -4.57 -7.87 -0.61
C ASP A 202 -3.47 -8.56 0.20
N ALA A 203 -3.82 -9.57 1.00
CA ALA A 203 -2.86 -10.35 1.77
C ALA A 203 -2.06 -11.30 0.87
N ALA A 204 -2.73 -11.97 -0.08
CA ALA A 204 -2.07 -12.80 -1.09
C ALA A 204 -1.07 -11.96 -1.91
N LEU A 205 -1.45 -10.76 -2.35
CA LEU A 205 -0.57 -9.85 -3.07
C LEU A 205 0.68 -9.48 -2.24
N SER A 206 0.51 -9.07 -0.98
CA SER A 206 1.64 -8.70 -0.11
C SER A 206 2.58 -9.88 0.16
N HIS A 207 2.04 -11.02 0.60
CA HIS A 207 2.82 -12.09 1.23
C HIS A 207 3.17 -13.25 0.28
N GLU A 208 2.39 -13.48 -0.77
CA GLU A 208 2.62 -14.57 -1.72
C GLU A 208 3.25 -14.09 -3.03
N HIS A 209 3.03 -12.83 -3.41
CA HIS A 209 3.56 -12.26 -4.64
C HIS A 209 4.70 -11.26 -4.39
N ILE A 210 4.43 -10.12 -3.74
CA ILE A 210 5.41 -9.05 -3.56
C ILE A 210 6.60 -9.52 -2.71
N ALA A 211 6.36 -10.28 -1.63
CA ALA A 211 7.42 -10.81 -0.77
C ALA A 211 8.43 -11.72 -1.53
N ARG A 212 8.06 -12.26 -2.70
CA ARG A 212 8.97 -13.08 -3.53
C ARG A 212 9.97 -12.25 -4.32
N LEU A 213 9.73 -10.94 -4.48
CA LEU A 213 10.67 -10.06 -5.17
C LEU A 213 11.98 -9.98 -4.39
N PRO A 214 13.15 -10.08 -5.05
CA PRO A 214 14.45 -10.02 -4.36
C PRO A 214 14.63 -8.77 -3.49
N ILE A 215 14.11 -7.63 -3.94
CA ILE A 215 14.18 -6.33 -3.26
C ILE A 215 13.31 -6.26 -1.99
N CYS A 216 12.37 -7.20 -1.82
CA CYS A 216 11.39 -7.21 -0.73
C CYS A 216 11.73 -8.20 0.38
N ARG A 217 12.81 -8.98 0.25
CA ARG A 217 13.15 -10.08 1.19
C ARG A 217 13.36 -9.62 2.63
N GLU A 218 13.80 -8.37 2.82
CA GLU A 218 14.09 -7.79 4.14
C GLU A 218 12.95 -6.93 4.70
N LEU A 219 11.85 -6.78 3.95
CA LEU A 219 10.73 -5.94 4.35
C LEU A 219 9.85 -6.66 5.37
N ILE A 220 9.42 -5.92 6.39
CA ILE A 220 8.38 -6.39 7.33
C ILE A 220 6.98 -6.27 6.70
N ALA A 221 5.98 -6.92 7.30
CA ALA A 221 4.60 -6.93 6.79
C ALA A 221 4.04 -5.53 6.49
N GLU A 222 4.22 -4.56 7.39
CA GLU A 222 3.76 -3.18 7.19
C GLU A 222 4.42 -2.49 5.99
N GLN A 223 5.71 -2.77 5.75
CA GLN A 223 6.43 -2.23 4.60
C GLN A 223 5.97 -2.90 3.29
N LEU A 224 5.67 -4.21 3.32
CA LEU A 224 5.10 -4.92 2.18
C LEU A 224 3.71 -4.37 1.84
N ASP A 225 2.87 -4.09 2.84
CA ASP A 225 1.54 -3.50 2.65
C ASP A 225 1.62 -2.09 2.08
N THR A 226 2.54 -1.26 2.59
CA THR A 226 2.80 0.07 2.05
C THR A 226 3.27 0.00 0.60
N PHE A 227 4.12 -0.96 0.27
CA PHE A 227 4.59 -1.16 -1.10
C PHE A 227 3.46 -1.64 -2.01
N ARG A 228 2.67 -2.61 -1.56
CA ARG A 228 1.45 -3.07 -2.25
C ARG A 228 0.57 -1.88 -2.60
N ASP A 229 0.23 -1.05 -1.63
CA ASP A 229 -0.70 0.06 -1.85
C ASP A 229 -0.13 1.10 -2.81
N SER A 230 1.19 1.30 -2.80
CA SER A 230 1.88 2.17 -3.77
C SER A 230 1.83 1.62 -5.20
N LEU A 231 2.01 0.31 -5.37
CA LEU A 231 1.91 -0.37 -6.67
C LEU A 231 0.46 -0.41 -7.17
N VAL A 232 -0.51 -0.71 -6.31
CA VAL A 232 -1.94 -0.67 -6.64
C VAL A 232 -2.34 0.76 -7.05
N ALA A 233 -1.85 1.78 -6.35
CA ALA A 233 -2.08 3.18 -6.72
C ALA A 233 -1.45 3.53 -8.08
N LEU A 234 -0.28 2.97 -8.42
CA LEU A 234 0.32 3.14 -9.74
C LEU A 234 -0.58 2.58 -10.85
N VAL A 235 -1.07 1.35 -10.67
CA VAL A 235 -2.01 0.73 -11.63
C VAL A 235 -3.30 1.53 -11.75
N HIS A 236 -3.87 1.96 -10.61
CA HIS A 236 -5.05 2.84 -10.58
C HIS A 236 -4.83 4.13 -11.37
N ARG A 237 -3.68 4.81 -11.22
CA ARG A 237 -3.39 6.05 -11.96
C ARG A 237 -3.35 5.81 -13.47
N ALA A 238 -2.74 4.71 -13.90
CA ALA A 238 -2.70 4.34 -15.32
C ALA A 238 -4.09 4.00 -15.88
N ALA A 239 -4.92 3.31 -15.09
CA ALA A 239 -6.29 2.95 -15.45
C ALA A 239 -7.25 4.17 -15.51
N SER A 240 -7.04 5.18 -14.66
CA SER A 240 -7.98 6.30 -14.46
C SER A 240 -7.79 7.51 -15.40
N LEU A 241 -7.05 7.37 -16.51
CA LEU A 241 -6.71 8.47 -17.43
C LEU A 241 -6.01 9.66 -16.75
N GLN A 242 -5.31 9.43 -15.64
CA GLN A 242 -4.61 10.48 -14.92
C GLN A 242 -3.32 10.88 -15.65
N VAL A 243 -3.44 11.80 -16.62
CA VAL A 243 -2.29 12.35 -17.34
C VAL A 243 -1.70 13.54 -16.58
N SER A 244 -0.45 13.47 -16.13
CA SER A 244 0.23 14.61 -15.48
C SER A 244 1.02 15.47 -16.45
N ASP A 245 1.26 14.99 -17.68
CA ASP A 245 2.07 15.67 -18.67
C ASP A 245 1.37 16.94 -19.19
N PRO A 246 1.98 18.14 -19.04
CA PRO A 246 1.41 19.38 -19.57
C PRO A 246 1.23 19.37 -21.10
N ILE A 247 2.01 18.55 -21.84
CA ILE A 247 1.90 18.36 -23.30
C ILE A 247 0.48 18.00 -23.71
N ARG A 248 -0.29 17.31 -22.86
CA ARG A 248 -1.71 16.98 -23.15
C ARG A 248 -2.56 18.21 -23.51
N HIS A 249 -2.23 19.38 -22.96
CA HIS A 249 -2.96 20.64 -23.23
C HIS A 249 -2.48 21.34 -24.50
N LEU A 250 -1.33 20.92 -25.03
CA LEU A 250 -0.70 21.46 -26.24
C LEU A 250 -0.80 20.48 -27.41
N ARG A 251 -1.62 19.42 -27.32
CA ARG A 251 -1.64 18.34 -28.33
C ARG A 251 -1.89 18.84 -29.75
N ALA A 252 -2.75 19.84 -29.93
CA ALA A 252 -3.03 20.45 -31.23
C ALA A 252 -1.84 21.21 -31.84
N LEU A 253 -0.78 21.45 -31.06
CA LEU A 253 0.41 22.22 -31.43
C LEU A 253 1.67 21.34 -31.57
N ILE A 254 1.55 20.04 -31.35
CA ILE A 254 2.64 19.07 -31.33
C ILE A 254 2.52 18.17 -32.57
N ASP A 255 3.65 17.70 -33.09
CA ASP A 255 3.68 16.85 -34.29
C ASP A 255 2.80 15.60 -34.08
N PRO A 256 1.97 15.19 -35.05
CA PRO A 256 1.25 13.92 -35.01
C PRO A 256 2.15 12.71 -34.73
N VAL A 257 3.44 12.78 -35.10
CA VAL A 257 4.44 11.72 -34.89
C VAL A 257 4.84 11.58 -33.41
N ASP A 258 4.68 12.63 -32.60
CA ASP A 258 4.99 12.55 -31.18
C ASP A 258 3.99 11.66 -30.43
N PRO A 259 4.47 10.85 -29.46
CA PRO A 259 3.64 9.89 -28.77
C PRO A 259 2.54 10.59 -27.96
N ASP A 260 1.32 10.03 -28.02
CA ASP A 260 0.17 10.60 -27.32
C ASP A 260 0.36 10.47 -25.79
N PRO A 261 0.41 11.58 -25.03
CA PRO A 261 0.60 11.53 -23.57
C PRO A 261 -0.56 10.82 -22.84
N VAL A 262 -1.76 10.80 -23.42
CA VAL A 262 -2.90 10.04 -22.87
C VAL A 262 -2.66 8.54 -23.01
N LEU A 263 -2.13 8.12 -24.15
CA LEU A 263 -1.78 6.74 -24.41
C LEU A 263 -0.59 6.31 -23.54
N LEU A 264 0.46 7.14 -23.45
CA LEU A 264 1.62 6.87 -22.59
C LEU A 264 1.25 6.77 -21.11
N ALA A 265 0.29 7.57 -20.62
CA ALA A 265 -0.15 7.51 -19.23
C ALA A 265 -0.81 6.18 -18.85
N LYS A 266 -1.32 5.41 -19.83
CA LYS A 266 -1.87 4.07 -19.63
C LYS A 266 -0.79 2.98 -19.52
N ARG A 267 0.44 3.28 -19.95
CA ARG A 267 1.56 2.33 -20.01
C ARG A 267 2.38 2.37 -18.73
N ILE A 268 2.59 1.22 -18.13
CA ILE A 268 3.48 1.00 -16.99
C ILE A 268 4.71 0.23 -17.48
N ASP A 269 5.89 0.82 -17.35
CA ASP A 269 7.15 0.11 -17.53
C ASP A 269 7.43 -0.77 -16.29
N ILE A 270 7.41 -2.09 -16.46
CA ILE A 270 7.44 -3.03 -15.33
C ILE A 270 8.79 -2.94 -14.60
N ALA A 271 9.88 -2.86 -15.36
CA ALA A 271 11.22 -2.83 -14.80
C ALA A 271 11.43 -1.58 -13.95
N GLN A 272 11.09 -0.39 -14.47
CA GLN A 272 11.23 0.87 -13.74
C GLN A 272 10.32 0.95 -12.52
N SER A 273 9.07 0.48 -12.66
CA SER A 273 8.06 0.59 -11.61
C SER A 273 8.36 -0.26 -10.38
N LEU A 274 9.03 -1.39 -10.57
CA LEU A 274 9.41 -2.29 -9.47
C LEU A 274 10.81 -2.00 -8.92
N LEU A 275 11.58 -1.05 -9.47
CA LEU A 275 12.83 -0.58 -8.86
C LEU A 275 12.58 0.39 -7.71
N ALA A 276 11.43 1.07 -7.73
CA ALA A 276 11.01 1.93 -6.66
C ALA A 276 10.31 1.10 -5.58
N ILE A 277 11.08 0.53 -4.65
CA ILE A 277 10.53 0.40 -3.30
C ILE A 277 10.11 1.83 -2.93
N PRO A 278 8.88 2.08 -2.43
CA PRO A 278 8.61 3.27 -1.66
C PRO A 278 9.49 3.11 -0.43
N SER A 279 10.73 3.50 -0.60
CA SER A 279 11.52 4.04 0.45
C SER A 279 10.57 5.00 1.13
N SER A 280 10.27 4.75 2.39
CA SER A 280 10.09 5.85 3.34
C SER A 280 11.32 6.78 3.41
N ALA A 281 12.29 6.62 2.49
CA ALA A 281 13.52 7.36 2.33
C ALA A 281 13.51 8.08 0.97
N GLY A 282 13.20 9.37 1.02
CA GLY A 282 14.06 10.31 0.30
C GLY A 282 15.53 10.05 0.66
N LYS A 283 16.47 10.49 -0.19
CA LYS A 283 17.94 10.51 -0.01
C LYS A 283 18.46 9.90 1.31
N PRO A 284 19.43 8.97 1.30
CA PRO A 284 19.95 8.34 2.52
C PRO A 284 20.11 9.38 3.62
N SER A 285 19.31 9.22 4.69
CA SER A 285 19.25 10.23 5.74
C SER A 285 20.61 10.34 6.38
N PHE A 286 21.03 11.58 6.65
CA PHE A 286 22.32 11.84 7.28
C PHE A 286 22.42 11.06 8.60
N ARG A 287 23.50 10.29 8.76
CA ARG A 287 23.78 9.48 9.96
C ARG A 287 24.99 10.00 10.69
N PHE A 288 24.87 10.15 12.01
CA PHE A 288 26.00 10.45 12.86
C PHE A 288 26.85 9.19 13.10
N PRO A 289 28.14 9.18 12.76
CA PRO A 289 29.02 8.08 13.11
C PRO A 289 29.36 8.10 14.61
N GLY A 290 29.86 6.97 15.11
CA GLY A 290 30.40 6.86 16.47
C GLY A 290 29.49 6.12 17.45
N LYS A 291 29.83 6.20 18.73
CA LYS A 291 29.09 5.57 19.84
C LYS A 291 28.29 6.63 20.61
N PRO A 292 27.11 6.28 21.13
CA PRO A 292 26.35 7.17 22.00
C PRO A 292 27.14 7.51 23.26
N THR A 293 26.93 8.72 23.78
CA THR A 293 27.50 9.17 25.05
C THR A 293 26.55 9.01 26.23
N ILE A 294 25.24 8.89 25.98
CA ILE A 294 24.26 8.54 27.01
C ILE A 294 24.52 7.11 27.48
N ASP A 295 24.84 6.96 28.77
CA ASP A 295 24.96 5.66 29.43
C ASP A 295 23.66 5.34 30.18
N LEU A 296 22.80 4.55 29.54
CA LEU A 296 21.52 4.12 30.13
C LEU A 296 21.70 3.18 31.33
N ASN A 297 22.88 2.59 31.53
CA ASN A 297 23.15 1.71 32.68
C ASN A 297 23.62 2.49 33.92
N ALA A 298 24.17 3.70 33.73
CA ALA A 298 24.61 4.56 34.83
C ALA A 298 23.43 5.20 35.59
N GLY A 299 22.25 5.23 34.97
CA GLY A 299 21.05 5.86 35.52
C GLY A 299 21.07 7.39 35.42
N LEU A 300 19.88 7.99 35.47
CA LEU A 300 19.73 9.45 35.42
C LEU A 300 20.43 10.17 36.58
N LYS A 301 21.37 11.07 36.24
CA LYS A 301 22.04 12.00 37.17
C LYS A 301 21.12 13.17 37.56
N THR A 302 20.15 12.90 38.44
CA THR A 302 19.09 13.84 38.84
C THR A 302 19.63 15.13 39.47
N SER A 303 20.60 15.03 40.37
CA SER A 303 21.18 16.19 41.09
C SER A 303 21.87 17.18 40.14
N VAL A 304 22.55 16.68 39.11
CA VAL A 304 23.21 17.50 38.09
C VAL A 304 22.19 18.23 37.22
N LEU A 305 21.12 17.52 36.82
CA LEU A 305 20.04 18.09 36.03
C LEU A 305 19.34 19.22 36.80
N GLU A 306 18.96 18.96 38.05
CA GLU A 306 18.28 19.93 38.92
C GLU A 306 19.12 21.19 39.15
N GLN A 307 20.39 21.04 39.56
CA GLN A 307 21.30 22.17 39.79
C GLN A 307 21.38 23.08 38.56
N LYS A 308 21.42 22.50 37.36
CA LYS A 308 21.51 23.24 36.09
C LYS A 308 20.25 23.97 35.69
N LEU A 309 19.08 23.37 35.92
CA LEU A 309 17.81 24.03 35.64
C LEU A 309 17.57 25.18 36.64
N VAL A 310 17.80 24.94 37.93
CA VAL A 310 17.65 25.97 38.97
C VAL A 310 18.59 27.16 38.71
N ALA A 311 19.87 26.90 38.42
CA ALA A 311 20.83 27.96 38.10
C ALA A 311 20.49 28.73 36.82
N ALA A 312 19.68 28.16 35.93
CA ALA A 312 19.18 28.81 34.72
C ALA A 312 17.85 29.57 34.93
N GLY A 313 17.29 29.56 36.14
CA GLY A 313 15.99 30.16 36.45
C GLY A 313 14.80 29.32 36.00
N LEU A 314 14.96 27.99 35.92
CA LEU A 314 13.96 27.01 35.49
C LEU A 314 13.47 26.13 36.65
N SER A 315 13.38 26.69 37.87
CA SER A 315 13.01 25.92 39.06
C SER A 315 11.63 25.26 38.96
N GLU A 316 10.68 25.90 38.26
CA GLU A 316 9.32 25.38 38.06
C GLU A 316 9.27 24.21 37.07
N ASP A 317 10.29 24.05 36.21
CA ASP A 317 10.35 23.03 35.16
C ASP A 317 11.16 21.77 35.57
N VAL A 318 11.74 21.77 36.78
CA VAL A 318 12.59 20.67 37.27
C VAL A 318 11.85 19.34 37.26
N ASP A 319 10.67 19.28 37.88
CA ASP A 319 9.88 18.05 37.98
C ASP A 319 9.43 17.56 36.61
N TYR A 320 9.05 18.49 35.73
CA TYR A 320 8.67 18.18 34.36
C TYR A 320 9.82 17.52 33.59
N MET A 321 11.00 18.11 33.63
CA MET A 321 12.19 17.60 32.93
C MET A 321 12.67 16.26 33.52
N LEU A 322 12.65 16.11 34.84
CA LEU A 322 13.02 14.85 35.51
C LEU A 322 12.08 13.71 35.13
N ALA A 323 10.76 13.95 35.13
CA ALA A 323 9.77 12.95 34.75
C ALA A 323 9.95 12.50 33.30
N ARG A 324 10.21 13.43 32.39
CA ARG A 324 10.48 13.11 30.97
C ARG A 324 11.80 12.38 30.78
N ALA A 325 12.85 12.76 31.50
CA ALA A 325 14.14 12.09 31.42
C ALA A 325 14.05 10.63 31.87
N ARG A 326 13.35 10.35 32.99
CA ARG A 326 13.10 8.98 33.47
C ARG A 326 12.28 8.16 32.47
N ALA A 327 11.22 8.75 31.92
CA ALA A 327 10.39 8.06 30.93
C ALA A 327 11.15 7.75 29.64
N ALA A 328 11.98 8.68 29.15
CA ALA A 328 12.83 8.45 27.99
C ALA A 328 13.88 7.38 28.26
N GLU A 329 14.55 7.40 29.41
CA GLU A 329 15.51 6.36 29.82
C GLU A 329 14.86 4.97 29.81
N TYR A 330 13.67 4.83 30.41
CA TYR A 330 12.92 3.58 30.41
C TYR A 330 12.58 3.11 28.99
N ASN A 331 12.03 3.99 28.16
CA ASN A 331 11.66 3.65 26.78
C ASN A 331 12.88 3.25 25.94
N LEU A 332 14.01 3.93 26.12
CA LEU A 332 15.26 3.62 25.45
C LEU A 332 15.84 2.29 25.91
N LEU A 333 15.73 1.93 27.19
CA LEU A 333 16.11 0.61 27.71
C LEU A 333 15.22 -0.52 27.15
N GLU A 334 13.92 -0.29 27.01
CA GLU A 334 13.02 -1.24 26.36
C GLU A 334 13.42 -1.46 24.89
N GLU A 335 13.76 -0.40 24.17
CA GLU A 335 14.24 -0.49 22.79
C GLU A 335 15.60 -1.18 22.68
N ALA A 336 16.51 -0.93 23.63
CA ALA A 336 17.81 -1.61 23.71
C ALA A 336 17.62 -3.12 23.88
N THR A 337 16.64 -3.52 24.69
CA THR A 337 16.29 -4.93 24.91
C THR A 337 15.67 -5.55 23.66
N ARG A 338 14.83 -4.79 22.94
CA ARG A 338 14.12 -5.27 21.73
C ARG A 338 15.04 -5.37 20.51
N TYR A 339 16.02 -4.48 20.38
CA TYR A 339 16.87 -4.36 19.18
C TYR A 339 18.37 -4.20 19.52
N PRO A 340 19.01 -5.16 20.19
CA PRO A 340 20.34 -4.98 20.78
C PRO A 340 21.43 -4.61 19.78
N GLU A 341 21.40 -5.17 18.57
CA GLU A 341 22.44 -4.93 17.56
C GLU A 341 22.34 -3.55 16.91
N ARG A 342 21.11 -3.05 16.71
CA ARG A 342 20.85 -1.78 16.00
C ARG A 342 20.70 -0.60 16.94
N PHE A 343 20.47 -0.86 18.23
CA PHE A 343 20.18 0.17 19.22
C PHE A 343 21.31 1.18 19.41
N PRO A 344 22.60 0.81 19.48
CA PRO A 344 23.68 1.79 19.66
C PRO A 344 23.69 2.88 18.58
N GLU A 345 23.47 2.49 17.31
CA GLU A 345 23.41 3.43 16.19
C GLU A 345 22.17 4.32 16.26
N ARG A 346 21.02 3.77 16.67
CA ARG A 346 19.78 4.54 16.87
C ARG A 346 19.91 5.54 18.01
N LEU A 347 20.46 5.12 19.15
CA LEU A 347 20.70 6.00 20.28
C LEU A 347 21.67 7.13 19.91
N GLN A 348 22.75 6.81 19.20
CA GLN A 348 23.68 7.82 18.69
C GLN A 348 22.96 8.85 17.79
N GLN A 349 22.11 8.38 16.88
CA GLN A 349 21.36 9.28 16.00
C GLN A 349 20.43 10.21 16.78
N ILE A 350 19.62 9.66 17.69
CA ILE A 350 18.68 10.43 18.51
C ILE A 350 19.45 11.45 19.36
N GLU A 351 20.50 11.00 20.04
CA GLU A 351 21.33 11.81 20.93
C GLU A 351 21.94 13.00 20.19
N GLN A 352 22.61 12.77 19.06
CA GLN A 352 23.28 13.83 18.32
C GLN A 352 22.30 14.82 17.70
N ARG A 353 21.13 14.35 17.24
CA ARG A 353 20.12 15.23 16.68
C ARG A 353 19.52 16.15 17.74
N VAL A 354 19.18 15.61 18.92
CA VAL A 354 18.71 16.41 20.07
C VAL A 354 19.80 17.34 20.58
N HIS A 355 21.06 16.88 20.68
CA HIS A 355 22.19 17.71 21.10
C HIS A 355 22.43 18.90 20.16
N GLY A 356 22.23 18.71 18.85
CA GLY A 356 22.27 19.76 17.85
C GLY A 356 21.27 20.87 18.13
N GLU A 357 19.98 20.52 18.32
CA GLU A 357 18.93 21.50 18.65
C GLU A 357 19.19 22.23 19.96
N LEU A 358 19.68 21.52 20.99
CA LEU A 358 20.08 22.13 22.27
C LEU A 358 21.25 23.11 22.10
N SER A 359 22.24 22.76 21.30
CA SER A 359 23.43 23.59 21.06
C SER A 359 23.06 24.87 20.29
N GLU A 360 22.19 24.73 19.30
CA GLU A 360 21.64 25.82 18.52
C GLU A 360 20.78 26.78 19.35
N ALA A 361 19.87 26.25 20.16
CA ALA A 361 19.06 27.05 21.08
C ALA A 361 19.91 27.76 22.13
N ASN A 362 20.95 27.09 22.65
CA ASN A 362 21.91 27.69 23.57
C ASN A 362 22.63 28.89 22.93
N LEU A 363 23.09 28.76 21.68
CA LEU A 363 23.76 29.84 20.94
C LEU A 363 22.83 31.05 20.77
N ARG A 364 21.56 30.82 20.42
CA ARG A 364 20.55 31.89 20.26
C ARG A 364 20.26 32.58 21.60
N ALA A 365 20.10 31.81 22.68
CA ALA A 365 19.86 32.35 24.01
C ALA A 365 21.02 33.22 24.52
N ARG A 366 22.28 32.81 24.25
CA ARG A 366 23.47 33.63 24.58
C ARG A 366 23.46 35.00 23.91
N GLN A 367 22.98 35.09 22.67
CA GLN A 367 22.94 36.34 21.91
C GLN A 367 21.78 37.25 22.35
N ARG A 368 20.63 36.68 22.75
CA ARG A 368 19.40 37.45 23.06
C ARG A 368 19.38 38.09 24.45
N GLY A 369 20.27 37.69 25.36
CA GLY A 369 20.31 38.23 26.73
C GLY A 369 19.36 37.51 27.71
N ILE A 370 18.97 38.18 28.79
CA ILE A 370 18.13 37.63 29.88
C ILE A 370 16.64 37.81 29.56
N PRO A 371 15.75 36.82 29.83
CA PRO A 371 15.99 35.57 30.57
C PRO A 371 16.54 34.43 29.70
N TYR A 372 17.74 33.95 30.03
CA TYR A 372 18.47 32.94 29.26
C TYR A 372 17.75 31.58 29.30
N GLY A 373 17.56 30.99 30.48
CA GLY A 373 17.03 29.63 30.64
C GLY A 373 15.61 29.47 30.09
N PRO A 374 14.63 30.27 30.54
CA PRO A 374 13.27 30.24 30.00
C PRO A 374 13.20 30.39 28.48
N SER A 375 13.95 31.35 27.91
CA SER A 375 13.96 31.55 26.46
C SER A 375 14.55 30.37 25.70
N MET A 376 15.61 29.75 26.26
CA MET A 376 16.20 28.54 25.67
C MET A 376 15.25 27.36 25.75
N LEU A 377 14.56 27.15 26.88
CA LEU A 377 13.63 26.03 27.05
C LEU A 377 12.48 26.08 26.05
N ILE A 378 11.87 27.25 25.85
CA ILE A 378 10.80 27.44 24.87
C ILE A 378 11.30 27.13 23.45
N ASP A 379 12.46 27.68 23.04
CA ASP A 379 13.04 27.44 21.71
C ASP A 379 13.34 25.94 21.50
N VAL A 380 13.87 25.26 22.52
CA VAL A 380 14.11 23.80 22.47
C VAL A 380 12.80 23.04 22.31
N GLN A 381 11.76 23.38 23.07
CA GLN A 381 10.47 22.67 22.98
C GLN A 381 9.84 22.83 21.59
N ASP A 382 9.88 24.03 21.01
CA ASP A 382 9.37 24.26 19.66
C ASP A 382 10.17 23.46 18.62
N ARG A 383 11.49 23.45 18.72
CA ARG A 383 12.39 22.67 17.85
C ARG A 383 12.16 21.18 17.95
N LEU A 384 12.04 20.64 19.16
CA LEU A 384 11.82 19.21 19.35
C LEU A 384 10.42 18.79 18.87
N ARG A 385 9.43 19.67 18.96
CA ARG A 385 8.09 19.44 18.41
C ARG A 385 8.12 19.41 16.88
N ASP A 386 8.85 20.33 16.28
CA ASP A 386 9.09 20.35 14.83
C ASP A 386 9.85 19.10 14.37
N LEU A 387 10.93 18.74 15.07
CA LEU A 387 11.74 17.57 14.82
C LEU A 387 10.93 16.27 14.88
N ALA A 388 10.06 16.12 15.89
CA ALA A 388 9.21 14.94 16.03
C ALA A 388 8.08 14.86 14.98
N SER A 389 7.65 15.99 14.41
CA SER A 389 6.51 16.04 13.47
C SER A 389 6.93 16.08 12.01
N GLN A 390 7.90 16.91 11.65
CA GLN A 390 8.35 17.12 10.27
C GLN A 390 9.56 16.26 9.90
N HIS A 391 10.34 15.85 10.89
CA HIS A 391 11.63 15.16 10.70
C HIS A 391 11.73 13.85 11.50
N ALA A 392 10.58 13.19 11.75
CA ALA A 392 10.48 12.01 12.61
C ALA A 392 11.49 10.90 12.25
N GLY A 393 11.76 10.68 10.96
CA GLY A 393 12.73 9.69 10.49
C GLY A 393 14.19 9.98 10.91
N GLU A 394 14.55 11.24 11.13
CA GLU A 394 15.89 11.64 11.58
C GLU A 394 16.15 11.30 13.05
N VAL A 395 15.07 11.15 13.83
CA VAL A 395 15.09 10.80 15.26
C VAL A 395 14.48 9.42 15.53
N CYS A 396 14.57 8.53 14.54
CA CYS A 396 14.09 7.15 14.68
C CYS A 396 12.62 7.03 15.15
N ASN A 397 11.78 7.98 14.75
CA ASN A 397 10.35 8.11 15.08
C ASN A 397 10.05 8.21 16.58
N GLN A 398 10.97 8.76 17.37
CA GLN A 398 10.71 9.07 18.77
C GLN A 398 9.69 10.19 18.92
N SER A 399 8.82 10.07 19.93
CA SER A 399 7.84 11.10 20.24
C SER A 399 8.50 12.37 20.79
N TYR A 400 7.82 13.51 20.66
CA TYR A 400 8.25 14.77 21.27
C TYR A 400 8.62 14.63 22.75
N GLU A 401 7.80 13.91 23.52
CA GLU A 401 8.01 13.69 24.96
C GLU A 401 9.30 12.90 25.23
N CYS A 402 9.62 11.92 24.39
CA CYS A 402 10.86 11.16 24.48
C CYS A 402 12.07 12.06 24.18
N LEU A 403 11.99 12.89 23.13
CA LEU A 403 13.06 13.84 22.79
C LEU A 403 13.33 14.87 23.88
N VAL A 404 12.28 15.39 24.53
CA VAL A 404 12.43 16.27 25.72
C VAL A 404 13.13 15.52 26.85
N GLY A 405 12.81 14.23 27.05
CA GLY A 405 13.50 13.39 28.02
C GLY A 405 14.98 13.19 27.69
N VAL A 406 15.33 12.99 26.41
CA VAL A 406 16.72 12.92 25.94
C VAL A 406 17.46 14.22 26.23
N ALA A 407 16.82 15.39 26.09
CA ALA A 407 17.41 16.65 26.51
C ALA A 407 17.71 16.72 28.01
N GLY A 408 16.84 16.11 28.84
CA GLY A 408 17.09 15.90 30.26
C GLY A 408 18.32 15.01 30.51
N LEU A 409 18.39 13.85 29.85
CA LEU A 409 19.54 12.93 29.95
C LEU A 409 20.87 13.63 29.59
N LEU A 410 20.90 14.36 28.48
CA LEU A 410 22.06 15.16 28.05
C LEU A 410 22.43 16.26 29.06
N THR A 411 21.46 16.81 29.79
CA THR A 411 21.71 17.80 30.84
C THR A 411 22.45 17.16 32.03
N GLY A 412 21.98 15.97 32.46
CA GLY A 412 22.60 15.15 33.50
C GLY A 412 24.01 14.68 33.13
N GLU A 413 24.24 14.33 31.87
CA GLU A 413 25.56 13.93 31.34
C GLU A 413 26.52 15.10 31.04
N CYS A 414 26.18 16.30 31.49
CA CYS A 414 26.99 17.49 31.26
C CYS A 414 27.27 17.88 29.79
N ARG A 415 26.48 17.34 28.87
CA ARG A 415 26.50 17.66 27.44
C ARG A 415 25.82 18.97 27.11
N THR A 416 24.84 19.38 27.91
CA THR A 416 24.04 20.60 27.72
C THR A 416 24.05 21.49 28.96
N TRP A 417 23.93 22.80 28.73
CA TRP A 417 23.80 23.84 29.75
C TRP A 417 22.61 24.74 29.39
N TRP A 418 21.81 25.11 30.37
CA TRP A 418 20.64 26.00 30.20
C TRP A 418 20.94 27.47 30.51
N GLY A 419 22.20 27.76 30.83
CA GLY A 419 22.71 29.09 31.17
C GLY A 419 24.24 29.13 31.11
N PRO A 420 24.88 30.18 31.67
CA PRO A 420 26.32 30.23 31.85
C PRO A 420 26.85 29.01 32.61
N ARG A 421 28.07 28.57 32.29
CA ARG A 421 28.69 27.44 32.98
C ARG A 421 29.03 27.81 34.42
N PHE A 422 28.76 26.90 35.33
CA PHE A 422 29.11 27.01 36.75
C PHE A 422 29.56 25.64 37.28
N PRO A 423 30.33 25.57 38.38
CA PRO A 423 30.70 24.30 38.98
C PRO A 423 29.46 23.56 39.51
N VAL A 424 29.24 22.32 39.06
CA VAL A 424 28.17 21.45 39.58
C VAL A 424 28.76 20.55 40.65
N SER A 425 28.15 20.48 41.83
CA SER A 425 28.57 19.54 42.86
C SER A 425 28.00 18.15 42.53
N SER A 426 28.86 17.14 42.42
CA SER A 426 28.42 15.74 42.34
C SER A 426 27.81 15.23 43.65
N ASP A 427 28.08 15.96 44.74
CA ASP A 427 27.65 15.64 46.09
C ASP A 427 26.63 16.69 46.55
N ALA A 428 25.35 16.39 46.34
CA ALA A 428 24.27 16.93 47.14
C ALA A 428 23.31 15.76 47.42
N PRO A 429 22.95 15.51 48.69
CA PRO A 429 22.20 14.32 49.11
C PRO A 429 20.82 14.20 48.49
#